data_AF-A0A965HQK4-F1
#
_entry.id   AF-A0A965HQK4-F1
#
_cell.length_a   1.000
_cell.length_b   1.000
_cell.length_c   1.000
_cell.angle_alpha   90.00
_cell.angle_beta   90.00
_cell.angle_gamma   90.00
#
_symmetry.space_group_name_H-M   'P 1'
#
loop_
_entity.id
_entity.type
_entity.pdbx_description
1 polymer ?
#
loop_
_entity_poly.entity_id
_entity_poly.type
_entity_poly.pdbx_seq_one_letter_code
_entity_poly.pdbx_strand_id
1 'polypeptide(L)'
;MRWCLYLWLGLFSTGLWAEAPMDLESPFLKTALIKENNGLTVEKAVRKGKIKGGIIELERDEGGLLVLPAEQVLAVLPKIPLAGTTYLQSDAQRALETLSKAQKIYPERVEVSPIALIEWDKLSHQVTEADQAERKALELWFQSASEVPPEAKTEEIRALVEQGEGFAEKFPDQEKRIYDQVRGLKEISKIDLSKTANLIFPIGNFGDNFVPGAILWAILLIPIILVIHGISGAIQGFKERLPLAALLRFFIVLLAGSFLVLVLWPDSIPQPNGNRGTQSIAQRALWLSRNLVEGWADQPVHKINMSFEAWQGLVLEKLQPGVEDLSSLLWYMEKPVFAKINQQLYVLQPLVLKIVPVTLKFVFNVPEKGRSWNDAELISFQVGRLPLGKFVGSLALQPMAYAYEGVRSSYGLDKGVQWMSGEAGALVVEIPSAHQKRPQAKETISAKELAEVYDQGFGDVYKDRYVVVEGDLVEVQSRKEIIGGDLLKKEDPFDEFYLDGLPIDKHRRIGIRVRCQIKSDETYFMDGKGDLYKGAPNPQNPNKDMPILRKGTGATKVRISAGRIESGASERRSINIYDCRKLEGFEAGEWKELWKAPGAK
;
A
#
# COMPACT_ATOMS: atom_id res chain seq x y z
N MET A 1 -62.12 -11.63 -23.92
CA MET A 1 -61.65 -10.49 -23.09
C MET A 1 -60.72 -9.58 -23.91
N ARG A 2 -61.26 -8.84 -24.88
CA ARG A 2 -60.49 -7.91 -25.74
C ARG A 2 -60.92 -6.43 -25.62
N TRP A 3 -61.76 -6.14 -24.62
CA TRP A 3 -62.29 -4.81 -24.34
C TRP A 3 -61.66 -4.13 -23.11
N CYS A 4 -60.73 -4.77 -22.40
CA CYS A 4 -60.04 -4.18 -21.25
C CYS A 4 -58.73 -3.45 -21.59
N LEU A 5 -58.24 -3.52 -22.85
CA LEU A 5 -56.96 -2.94 -23.24
C LEU A 5 -57.05 -1.50 -23.78
N TYR A 6 -58.26 -1.04 -24.15
CA TYR A 6 -58.46 0.33 -24.64
C TYR A 6 -58.90 1.32 -23.55
N LEU A 7 -59.33 0.84 -22.38
CA LEU A 7 -59.69 1.69 -21.23
C LEU A 7 -58.50 2.01 -20.31
N TRP A 8 -57.35 1.35 -20.50
CA TRP A 8 -56.10 1.63 -19.77
C TRP A 8 -55.13 2.55 -20.54
N LEU A 9 -55.33 2.72 -21.85
CA LEU A 9 -54.55 3.65 -22.68
C LEU A 9 -55.17 5.06 -22.76
N GLY A 10 -56.36 5.27 -22.18
CA GLY A 10 -57.08 6.56 -22.18
C GLY A 10 -56.98 7.39 -20.89
N LEU A 11 -56.23 6.94 -19.87
CA LEU A 11 -56.13 7.63 -18.56
C LEU A 11 -54.71 8.07 -18.17
N PHE A 12 -53.74 7.94 -19.09
CA PHE A 12 -52.38 8.50 -18.94
C PHE A 12 -52.09 9.59 -19.98
N SER A 13 -53.10 10.38 -20.35
CA SER A 13 -52.87 11.76 -20.81
C SER A 13 -52.73 12.69 -19.59
N THR A 14 -51.86 12.33 -18.64
CA THR A 14 -51.24 13.33 -17.78
C THR A 14 -50.44 14.21 -18.71
N GLY A 15 -50.89 15.45 -18.92
CA GLY A 15 -50.15 16.43 -19.68
C GLY A 15 -48.70 16.40 -19.22
N LEU A 16 -47.79 16.19 -20.18
CA LEU A 16 -46.38 16.53 -20.04
C LEU A 16 -46.33 18.02 -19.70
N TRP A 17 -46.45 18.36 -18.42
CA TRP A 17 -46.01 19.66 -17.92
C TRP A 17 -44.51 19.64 -18.13
N ALA A 18 -44.04 20.35 -19.16
CA ALA A 18 -42.62 20.59 -19.34
C ALA A 18 -42.08 21.14 -18.02
N GLU A 19 -41.09 20.47 -17.45
CA GLU A 19 -40.40 20.96 -16.24
C GLU A 19 -39.98 22.41 -16.50
N ALA A 20 -40.35 23.31 -15.58
CA ALA A 20 -40.05 24.72 -15.70
C ALA A 20 -38.54 24.92 -15.90
N PRO A 21 -38.09 25.76 -16.86
CA PRO A 21 -36.67 26.01 -17.07
C PRO A 21 -36.10 26.75 -15.85
N MET A 22 -35.27 26.05 -15.09
CA MET A 22 -34.73 26.55 -13.82
C MET A 22 -33.24 26.30 -13.72
N ASP A 23 -32.47 27.38 -13.62
CA ASP A 23 -31.08 27.35 -13.19
C ASP A 23 -31.04 27.72 -11.71
N LEU A 24 -30.70 26.77 -10.84
CA LEU A 24 -30.71 26.98 -9.38
C LEU A 24 -29.31 27.08 -8.78
N GLU A 25 -28.31 26.51 -9.45
CA GLU A 25 -26.99 26.24 -8.88
C GLU A 25 -25.89 27.18 -9.38
N SER A 26 -26.05 27.77 -10.58
CA SER A 26 -24.99 28.60 -11.16
C SER A 26 -24.65 29.80 -10.27
N PRO A 27 -23.44 30.39 -10.38
CA PRO A 27 -23.05 31.55 -9.59
C PRO A 27 -23.69 32.86 -10.06
N PHE A 28 -24.46 32.83 -11.15
CA PHE A 28 -25.03 34.03 -11.76
C PHE A 28 -26.23 34.57 -10.96
N LEU A 29 -26.40 35.89 -10.97
CA LEU A 29 -27.64 36.52 -10.53
C LEU A 29 -28.78 36.08 -11.45
N LYS A 30 -29.95 35.78 -10.90
CA LYS A 30 -31.07 35.20 -11.66
C LYS A 30 -32.36 35.97 -11.44
N THR A 31 -33.27 35.87 -12.40
CA THR A 31 -34.66 36.33 -12.28
C THR A 31 -35.56 35.12 -12.06
N ALA A 32 -36.18 35.02 -10.89
CA ALA A 32 -37.23 34.05 -10.62
C ALA A 32 -38.58 34.63 -11.07
N LEU A 33 -39.30 33.89 -11.92
CA LEU A 33 -40.66 34.20 -12.34
C LEU A 33 -41.62 33.43 -11.45
N ILE A 34 -42.44 34.15 -10.68
CA ILE A 34 -43.33 33.57 -9.66
C ILE A 34 -44.77 33.91 -9.98
N LYS A 35 -45.65 32.91 -9.96
CA LYS A 35 -47.09 33.09 -10.09
C LYS A 35 -47.71 33.34 -8.72
N GLU A 36 -48.25 34.54 -8.51
CA GLU A 36 -48.98 34.89 -7.30
C GLU A 36 -50.40 34.31 -7.28
N ASN A 37 -51.03 34.27 -6.11
CA ASN A 37 -52.38 33.74 -5.90
C ASN A 37 -53.47 34.49 -6.70
N ASN A 38 -53.18 35.72 -7.12
CA ASN A 38 -54.03 36.55 -7.99
C ASN A 38 -53.86 36.21 -9.49
N GLY A 39 -52.98 35.26 -9.84
CA GLY A 39 -52.66 34.86 -11.20
C GLY A 39 -51.63 35.74 -11.91
N LEU A 40 -51.13 36.81 -11.28
CA LEU A 40 -50.10 37.69 -11.82
C LEU A 40 -48.71 37.08 -11.67
N THR A 41 -47.83 37.35 -12.64
CA THR A 41 -46.43 36.96 -12.57
C THR A 41 -45.61 38.08 -11.95
N VAL A 42 -44.87 37.76 -10.88
CA VAL A 42 -43.96 38.66 -10.18
C VAL A 42 -42.53 38.19 -10.37
N GLU A 43 -41.65 39.16 -10.56
CA GLU A 43 -40.22 38.92 -10.76
C GLU A 43 -39.46 39.20 -9.47
N LYS A 44 -38.54 38.29 -9.12
CA LYS A 44 -37.62 38.48 -7.99
C LYS A 44 -36.20 38.16 -8.40
N ALA A 45 -35.26 39.03 -8.04
CA ALA A 45 -33.84 38.78 -8.19
C ALA A 45 -33.36 37.79 -7.11
N VAL A 46 -32.75 36.69 -7.55
CA VAL A 46 -32.30 35.59 -6.67
C VAL A 46 -30.88 35.18 -7.03
N ARG A 47 -30.12 34.69 -6.03
CA ARG A 47 -28.74 34.24 -6.21
C ARG A 47 -28.65 32.74 -6.40
N LYS A 48 -29.27 31.98 -5.51
CA LYS A 48 -29.23 30.51 -5.49
C LYS A 48 -30.59 29.93 -5.16
N GLY A 49 -30.80 28.69 -5.56
CA GLY A 49 -32.01 27.96 -5.22
C GLY A 49 -31.74 26.50 -4.88
N LYS A 50 -32.68 25.89 -4.14
CA LYS A 50 -32.69 24.46 -3.90
C LYS A 50 -34.11 23.93 -3.87
N ILE A 51 -34.31 22.76 -4.46
CA ILE A 51 -35.58 22.03 -4.39
C ILE A 51 -35.52 21.08 -3.18
N LYS A 52 -36.53 21.14 -2.32
CA LYS A 52 -36.73 20.18 -1.22
C LYS A 52 -38.18 19.69 -1.22
N GLY A 53 -38.40 18.51 -1.81
CA GLY A 53 -39.76 17.99 -2.01
C GLY A 53 -40.55 18.87 -2.97
N GLY A 54 -41.80 19.21 -2.62
CA GLY A 54 -42.68 20.07 -3.43
C GLY A 54 -42.45 21.58 -3.28
N ILE A 55 -41.35 22.00 -2.64
CA ILE A 55 -41.07 23.39 -2.29
C ILE A 55 -39.70 23.79 -2.84
N ILE A 56 -39.59 25.03 -3.33
CA ILE A 56 -38.36 25.67 -3.80
C ILE A 56 -37.96 26.76 -2.81
N GLU A 57 -36.73 26.65 -2.32
CA GLU A 57 -36.06 27.66 -1.50
C GLU A 57 -35.18 28.52 -2.42
N LEU A 58 -35.43 29.83 -2.50
CA LEU A 58 -34.68 30.80 -3.29
C LEU A 58 -34.05 31.86 -2.39
N GLU A 59 -32.75 32.09 -2.50
CA GLU A 59 -32.04 33.15 -1.79
C GLU A 59 -32.16 34.46 -2.57
N ARG A 60 -32.70 35.51 -1.93
CA ARG A 60 -32.85 36.83 -2.56
C ARG A 60 -31.51 37.57 -2.65
N ASP A 61 -31.37 38.45 -3.64
CA ASP A 61 -30.13 39.25 -3.80
C ASP A 61 -29.86 40.22 -2.63
N GLU A 62 -30.93 40.79 -2.05
CA GLU A 62 -30.86 41.69 -0.88
C GLU A 62 -30.69 40.95 0.47
N GLY A 63 -30.54 39.62 0.43
CA GLY A 63 -30.54 38.76 1.60
C GLY A 63 -31.95 38.27 2.00
N GLY A 64 -31.99 37.12 2.67
CA GLY A 64 -33.22 36.45 3.09
C GLY A 64 -33.67 35.32 2.15
N LEU A 65 -34.49 34.43 2.68
CA LEU A 65 -34.95 33.22 2.00
C LEU A 65 -36.41 33.38 1.55
N LEU A 66 -36.68 33.08 0.29
CA LEU A 66 -38.01 32.99 -0.29
C LEU A 66 -38.35 31.51 -0.46
N VAL A 67 -39.41 31.06 0.21
CA VAL A 67 -39.83 29.64 0.19
C VAL A 67 -41.20 29.58 -0.47
N LEU A 68 -41.29 28.89 -1.61
CA LEU A 68 -42.51 28.83 -2.43
C LEU A 68 -42.80 27.39 -2.88
N PRO A 69 -44.07 26.99 -3.03
CA PRO A 69 -44.42 25.75 -3.72
C PRO A 69 -43.82 25.73 -5.13
N ALA A 70 -43.32 24.57 -5.58
CA ALA A 70 -42.69 24.44 -6.89
C ALA A 70 -43.61 24.84 -8.04
N GLU A 71 -44.92 24.60 -7.91
CA GLU A 71 -45.95 24.98 -8.89
C GLU A 71 -46.09 26.51 -9.07
N GLN A 72 -45.65 27.30 -8.09
CA GLN A 72 -45.68 28.76 -8.18
C GLN A 72 -44.46 29.32 -8.91
N VAL A 73 -43.39 28.55 -9.10
CA VAL A 73 -42.17 29.02 -9.78
C VAL A 73 -42.24 28.61 -11.25
N LEU A 74 -42.39 29.61 -12.13
CA LEU A 74 -42.57 29.43 -13.56
C LEU A 74 -41.26 29.28 -14.34
N ALA A 75 -40.19 29.92 -13.84
CA ALA A 75 -38.83 29.79 -14.34
C ALA A 75 -37.83 30.44 -13.37
N VAL A 76 -36.56 30.03 -13.44
CA VAL A 76 -35.44 30.73 -12.81
C VAL A 76 -34.36 30.94 -13.87
N LEU A 77 -34.23 32.18 -14.35
CA LEU A 77 -33.43 32.50 -15.53
C LEU A 77 -32.15 33.25 -15.14
N PRO A 78 -30.96 32.76 -15.53
CA PRO A 78 -29.70 33.44 -15.21
C PRO A 78 -29.54 34.72 -16.04
N LYS A 79 -28.99 35.76 -15.41
CA LYS A 79 -28.59 37.03 -16.04
C LYS A 79 -27.13 36.98 -16.44
N ILE A 80 -26.78 37.73 -17.48
CA ILE A 80 -25.39 37.90 -17.92
C ILE A 80 -24.53 38.32 -16.71
N PRO A 81 -23.38 37.66 -16.49
CA PRO A 81 -22.52 37.94 -15.35
C PRO A 81 -22.01 39.39 -15.35
N LEU A 82 -21.98 40.01 -14.17
CA LEU A 82 -21.35 41.32 -13.97
C LEU A 82 -19.83 41.17 -13.96
N ALA A 83 -19.11 42.26 -14.28
CA ALA A 83 -17.66 42.28 -14.24
C ALA A 83 -17.15 41.88 -12.83
N GLY A 84 -16.21 40.92 -12.77
CA GLY A 84 -15.69 40.36 -11.53
C GLY A 84 -16.44 39.15 -10.96
N THR A 85 -17.48 38.66 -11.64
CA THR A 85 -18.16 37.40 -11.25
C THR A 85 -17.26 36.20 -11.56
N THR A 86 -16.94 35.37 -10.57
CA THR A 86 -16.20 34.12 -10.77
C THR A 86 -17.16 33.00 -11.17
N TYR A 87 -16.92 32.36 -12.31
CA TYR A 87 -17.73 31.23 -12.82
C TYR A 87 -16.86 30.26 -13.64
N LEU A 88 -17.34 29.02 -13.78
CA LEU A 88 -16.73 28.00 -14.65
C LEU A 88 -17.36 28.02 -16.04
N GLN A 89 -16.62 27.58 -17.06
CA GLN A 89 -17.15 27.44 -18.42
C GLN A 89 -18.42 26.57 -18.45
N SER A 90 -18.46 25.50 -17.65
CA SER A 90 -19.61 24.61 -17.51
C SER A 90 -20.84 25.29 -16.92
N ASP A 91 -20.66 26.28 -16.04
CA ASP A 91 -21.77 27.09 -15.51
C ASP A 91 -22.43 27.90 -16.64
N ALA A 92 -21.63 28.51 -17.51
CA ALA A 92 -22.12 29.30 -18.65
C ALA A 92 -22.81 28.43 -19.70
N GLN A 93 -22.31 27.20 -19.94
CA GLN A 93 -22.98 26.22 -20.81
C GLN A 93 -24.36 25.81 -20.25
N ARG A 94 -24.44 25.49 -18.95
CA ARG A 94 -25.70 25.13 -18.28
C ARG A 94 -26.71 26.28 -18.28
N ALA A 95 -26.23 27.51 -18.09
CA ALA A 95 -27.05 28.71 -18.19
C ALA A 95 -27.62 28.88 -19.61
N LEU A 96 -26.78 28.72 -20.64
CA LEU A 96 -27.19 28.79 -22.04
C LEU A 96 -28.23 27.72 -22.41
N GLU A 97 -28.06 26.49 -21.94
CA GLU A 97 -29.05 25.42 -22.14
C GLU A 97 -30.40 25.75 -21.50
N THR A 98 -30.38 26.24 -20.26
CA THR A 98 -31.60 26.66 -19.54
C THR A 98 -32.31 27.81 -20.27
N LEU A 99 -31.55 28.82 -20.71
CA LEU A 99 -32.09 29.96 -21.45
C LEU A 99 -32.62 29.57 -22.83
N SER A 100 -31.98 28.61 -23.51
CA SER A 100 -32.45 28.07 -24.80
C SER A 100 -33.78 27.32 -24.66
N LYS A 101 -33.99 26.59 -23.55
CA LYS A 101 -35.28 25.99 -23.21
C LYS A 101 -36.32 27.07 -22.89
N ALA A 102 -35.94 28.07 -22.09
CA ALA A 102 -36.80 29.17 -21.72
C ALA A 102 -37.24 30.04 -22.91
N GLN A 103 -36.41 30.23 -23.93
CA GLN A 103 -36.74 31.00 -25.13
C GLN A 103 -37.99 30.46 -25.85
N LYS A 104 -38.18 29.14 -25.84
CA LYS A 104 -39.35 28.48 -26.46
C LYS A 104 -40.64 28.73 -25.69
N ILE A 105 -40.54 29.03 -24.40
CA ILE A 105 -41.68 29.15 -23.47
C ILE A 105 -42.01 30.62 -23.19
N TYR A 106 -40.98 31.48 -23.06
CA TYR A 106 -41.08 32.89 -22.68
C TYR A 106 -40.24 33.78 -23.62
N PRO A 107 -40.55 33.87 -24.93
CA PRO A 107 -39.73 34.57 -25.93
C PRO A 107 -39.61 36.09 -25.68
N GLU A 108 -40.54 36.68 -24.93
CA GLU A 108 -40.59 38.10 -24.60
C GLU A 108 -39.57 38.54 -23.53
N ARG A 109 -38.88 37.59 -22.88
CA ARG A 109 -37.95 37.88 -21.78
C ARG A 109 -36.63 38.44 -22.28
N VAL A 110 -36.10 39.42 -21.55
CA VAL A 110 -34.82 40.07 -21.88
C VAL A 110 -33.67 39.06 -21.79
N GLU A 111 -33.74 38.15 -20.81
CA GLU A 111 -32.73 37.12 -20.55
C GLU A 111 -32.57 36.08 -21.68
N VAL A 112 -33.61 35.88 -22.50
CA VAL A 112 -33.59 34.93 -23.65
C VAL A 112 -33.60 35.65 -25.01
N SER A 113 -33.38 36.97 -25.00
CA SER A 113 -33.28 37.74 -26.23
C SER A 113 -32.15 37.22 -27.12
N PRO A 114 -32.24 37.37 -28.46
CA PRO A 114 -31.18 36.92 -29.36
C PRO A 114 -29.80 37.50 -29.01
N ILE A 115 -29.75 38.74 -28.54
CA ILE A 115 -28.51 39.40 -28.10
C ILE A 115 -27.94 38.72 -26.86
N ALA A 116 -28.78 38.44 -25.85
CA ALA A 116 -28.35 37.77 -24.63
C ALA A 116 -27.86 36.34 -24.90
N LEU A 117 -28.54 35.58 -25.78
CA LEU A 117 -28.10 34.23 -26.13
C LEU A 117 -26.77 34.21 -26.89
N ILE A 118 -26.51 35.17 -27.79
CA ILE A 118 -25.20 35.31 -28.45
C ILE A 118 -24.10 35.62 -27.44
N GLU A 119 -24.40 36.44 -26.42
CA GLU A 119 -23.44 36.76 -25.36
C GLU A 119 -23.16 35.55 -24.46
N TRP A 120 -24.18 34.82 -24.06
CA TRP A 120 -24.03 33.55 -23.35
C TRP A 120 -23.28 32.49 -24.17
N ASP A 121 -23.51 32.43 -25.48
CA ASP A 121 -22.76 31.55 -26.39
C ASP A 121 -21.27 31.91 -26.42
N LYS A 122 -20.92 33.19 -26.44
CA LYS A 122 -19.50 33.59 -26.31
C LYS A 122 -18.92 33.18 -24.97
N LEU A 123 -19.65 33.40 -23.87
CA LEU A 123 -19.21 33.06 -22.52
C LEU A 123 -19.07 31.55 -22.30
N SER A 124 -19.91 30.73 -22.95
CA SER A 124 -19.89 29.27 -22.85
C SER A 124 -18.68 28.63 -23.57
N HIS A 125 -18.04 29.37 -24.47
CA HIS A 125 -16.82 28.96 -25.18
C HIS A 125 -15.53 29.56 -24.60
N GLN A 126 -15.63 30.49 -23.66
CA GLN A 126 -14.46 31.14 -23.05
C GLN A 126 -13.96 30.35 -21.83
N VAL A 127 -12.69 29.96 -21.85
CA VAL A 127 -12.03 29.37 -20.68
C VAL A 127 -11.72 30.48 -19.68
N THR A 128 -12.23 30.38 -18.45
CA THR A 128 -12.01 31.39 -17.41
C THR A 128 -10.72 31.13 -16.63
N GLU A 129 -10.24 32.11 -15.86
CA GLU A 129 -9.12 31.91 -14.92
C GLU A 129 -9.45 30.85 -13.85
N ALA A 130 -10.72 30.75 -13.46
CA ALA A 130 -11.18 29.72 -12.54
C ALA A 130 -11.09 28.31 -13.15
N ASP A 131 -11.42 28.16 -14.44
CA ASP A 131 -11.24 26.90 -15.16
C ASP A 131 -9.76 26.50 -15.23
N GLN A 132 -8.85 27.46 -15.44
CA GLN A 132 -7.41 27.19 -15.44
C GLN A 132 -6.90 26.76 -14.05
N ALA A 133 -7.39 27.41 -12.99
CA ALA A 133 -7.05 27.04 -11.62
C ALA A 133 -7.56 25.64 -11.25
N GLU A 134 -8.80 25.30 -11.61
CA GLU A 134 -9.38 23.97 -11.38
C GLU A 134 -8.69 22.89 -12.22
N ARG A 135 -8.32 23.18 -13.48
CA ARG A 135 -7.50 22.25 -14.29
C ARG A 135 -6.12 22.03 -13.69
N LYS A 136 -5.50 23.07 -13.13
CA LYS A 136 -4.23 22.95 -12.41
C LYS A 136 -4.39 22.13 -11.13
N ALA A 137 -5.51 22.30 -10.40
CA ALA A 137 -5.82 21.50 -9.23
C ALA A 137 -6.05 20.02 -9.60
N LEU A 138 -6.74 19.75 -10.71
CA LEU A 138 -6.90 18.40 -11.27
C LEU A 138 -5.55 17.75 -11.60
N GLU A 139 -4.63 18.51 -12.23
CA GLU A 139 -3.31 17.98 -12.57
C GLU A 139 -2.45 17.71 -11.31
N LEU A 140 -2.52 18.59 -10.31
CA LEU A 140 -1.89 18.36 -9.00
C LEU A 140 -2.49 17.15 -8.26
N TRP A 141 -3.81 16.96 -8.39
CA TRP A 141 -4.48 15.77 -7.86
C TRP A 141 -4.02 14.51 -8.60
N PHE A 142 -3.90 14.52 -9.92
CA PHE A 142 -3.34 13.39 -10.66
C PHE A 142 -1.92 13.05 -10.19
N GLN A 143 -1.06 14.06 -10.00
CA GLN A 143 0.27 13.84 -9.44
C GLN A 143 0.22 13.19 -8.06
N SER A 144 -0.61 13.72 -7.15
CA SER A 144 -0.76 13.21 -5.79
C SER A 144 -1.36 11.80 -5.74
N ALA A 145 -2.33 11.51 -6.61
CA ALA A 145 -2.98 10.22 -6.75
C ALA A 145 -2.06 9.16 -7.39
N SER A 146 -1.07 9.59 -8.17
CA SER A 146 -0.07 8.72 -8.78
C SER A 146 1.10 8.44 -7.84
N GLU A 147 1.50 9.41 -7.02
CA GLU A 147 2.62 9.34 -6.07
C GLU A 147 2.15 9.07 -4.63
N VAL A 148 1.15 8.19 -4.45
CA VAL A 148 0.72 7.81 -3.09
C VAL A 148 1.89 7.14 -2.37
N PRO A 149 2.39 7.73 -1.26
CA PRO A 149 3.52 7.15 -0.55
C PRO A 149 3.11 5.80 0.05
N PRO A 150 4.03 4.83 0.15
CA PRO A 150 3.76 3.53 0.78
C PRO A 150 3.31 3.64 2.25
N GLU A 151 3.63 4.77 2.90
CA GLU A 151 3.27 5.08 4.28
C GLU A 151 1.92 5.79 4.41
N ALA A 152 1.25 6.07 3.29
CA ALA A 152 -0.02 6.78 3.27
C ALA A 152 -1.06 6.04 4.09
N LYS A 153 -1.72 6.79 4.97
CA LYS A 153 -2.79 6.23 5.79
C LYS A 153 -4.03 6.01 4.95
N THR A 154 -4.83 5.02 5.32
CA THR A 154 -6.14 4.76 4.68
C THR A 154 -7.03 6.00 4.62
N GLU A 155 -6.95 6.88 5.61
CA GLU A 155 -7.70 8.15 5.68
C GLU A 155 -7.26 9.15 4.59
N GLU A 156 -5.96 9.26 4.33
CA GLU A 156 -5.39 10.14 3.30
C GLU A 156 -5.78 9.65 1.89
N ILE A 157 -5.77 8.33 1.68
CA ILE A 157 -6.22 7.72 0.43
C ILE A 157 -7.73 7.91 0.21
N ARG A 158 -8.54 7.85 1.28
CA ARG A 158 -9.98 8.16 1.20
C ARG A 158 -10.23 9.62 0.82
N ALA A 159 -9.48 10.55 1.39
CA ALA A 159 -9.59 11.96 1.02
C ALA A 159 -9.26 12.20 -0.47
N LEU A 160 -8.23 11.51 -1.00
CA LEU A 160 -7.91 11.57 -2.43
C LEU A 160 -9.00 10.97 -3.32
N VAL A 161 -9.67 9.91 -2.86
CA VAL A 161 -10.83 9.31 -3.56
C VAL A 161 -11.99 10.30 -3.63
N GLU A 162 -12.36 10.93 -2.51
CA GLU A 162 -13.45 11.91 -2.46
C GLU A 162 -13.16 13.13 -3.35
N GLN A 163 -11.91 13.62 -3.36
CA GLN A 163 -11.50 14.69 -4.26
C GLN A 163 -11.60 14.29 -5.74
N GLY A 164 -11.19 13.08 -6.08
CA GLY A 164 -11.29 12.56 -7.45
C GLY A 164 -12.72 12.41 -7.93
N GLU A 165 -13.63 11.93 -7.08
CA GLU A 165 -15.06 11.87 -7.40
C GLU A 165 -15.64 13.27 -7.65
N GLY A 166 -15.25 14.27 -6.85
CA GLY A 166 -15.63 15.66 -7.08
C GLY A 166 -15.09 16.26 -8.38
N PHE A 167 -13.90 15.83 -8.84
CA PHE A 167 -13.36 16.25 -10.13
C PHE A 167 -14.06 15.60 -11.33
N ALA A 168 -14.53 14.35 -11.19
CA ALA A 168 -15.25 13.65 -12.25
C ALA A 168 -16.54 14.39 -12.64
N GLU A 169 -17.25 14.96 -11.65
CA GLU A 169 -18.45 15.77 -11.88
C GLU A 169 -18.16 17.10 -12.60
N LYS A 170 -16.97 17.68 -12.37
CA LYS A 170 -16.56 18.97 -12.95
C LYS A 170 -15.92 18.86 -14.35
N PHE A 171 -15.29 17.72 -14.66
CA PHE A 171 -14.51 17.49 -15.89
C PHE A 171 -15.01 16.26 -16.66
N PRO A 172 -16.19 16.34 -17.33
CA PRO A 172 -16.79 15.22 -18.05
C PRO A 172 -15.92 14.72 -19.22
N ASP A 173 -15.06 15.57 -19.78
CA ASP A 173 -14.10 15.23 -20.83
C ASP A 173 -12.97 14.29 -20.34
N GLN A 174 -12.66 14.29 -19.04
CA GLN A 174 -11.62 13.44 -18.44
C GLN A 174 -12.17 12.40 -17.45
N GLU A 175 -13.49 12.30 -17.34
CA GLU A 175 -14.24 11.46 -16.40
C GLU A 175 -13.69 10.03 -16.35
N LYS A 176 -13.49 9.40 -17.51
CA LYS A 176 -12.96 8.03 -17.60
C LYS A 176 -11.58 7.89 -16.93
N ARG A 177 -10.67 8.83 -17.20
CA ARG A 177 -9.30 8.82 -16.65
C ARG A 177 -9.31 9.04 -15.14
N ILE A 178 -10.20 9.91 -14.66
CA ILE A 178 -10.39 10.19 -13.23
C ILE A 178 -10.92 8.95 -12.52
N TYR A 179 -11.97 8.31 -13.05
CA TYR A 179 -12.56 7.11 -12.45
C TYR A 179 -11.61 5.92 -12.42
N ASP A 180 -10.80 5.73 -13.47
CA ASP A 180 -9.77 4.68 -13.49
C ASP A 180 -8.77 4.88 -12.33
N GLN A 181 -8.35 6.12 -12.06
CA GLN A 181 -7.44 6.44 -10.95
C GLN A 181 -8.12 6.30 -9.58
N VAL A 182 -9.35 6.81 -9.43
CA VAL A 182 -10.16 6.68 -8.20
C VAL A 182 -10.39 5.21 -7.85
N ARG A 183 -10.65 4.37 -8.86
CA ARG A 183 -10.80 2.92 -8.66
C ARG A 183 -9.51 2.31 -8.09
N GLY A 184 -8.35 2.68 -8.65
CA GLY A 184 -7.05 2.25 -8.12
C GLY A 184 -6.86 2.64 -6.65
N LEU A 185 -7.17 3.89 -6.29
CA LEU A 185 -7.08 4.38 -4.91
C LEU A 185 -8.03 3.66 -3.95
N LYS A 186 -9.29 3.43 -4.37
CA LYS A 186 -10.26 2.66 -3.57
C LYS A 186 -9.77 1.25 -3.28
N GLU A 187 -9.12 0.61 -4.24
CA GLU A 187 -8.57 -0.73 -4.08
C GLU A 187 -7.38 -0.75 -3.11
N ILE A 188 -6.56 0.30 -3.11
CA ILE A 188 -5.42 0.45 -2.19
C ILE A 188 -5.86 0.80 -0.77
N SER A 189 -6.93 1.57 -0.60
CA SER A 189 -7.48 1.91 0.73
C SER A 189 -7.91 0.68 1.56
N LYS A 190 -8.06 -0.49 0.92
CA LYS A 190 -8.46 -1.75 1.57
C LYS A 190 -7.27 -2.54 2.12
N ILE A 191 -6.05 -2.12 1.81
CA ILE A 191 -4.82 -2.83 2.20
C ILE A 191 -3.93 -1.93 3.07
N ASP A 192 -3.19 -2.56 3.96
CA ASP A 192 -2.24 -1.88 4.83
C ASP A 192 -0.87 -1.80 4.16
N LEU A 193 -0.65 -0.70 3.42
CA LEU A 193 0.59 -0.44 2.68
C LEU A 193 1.82 -0.28 3.59
N SER A 194 1.65 0.00 4.88
CA SER A 194 2.77 0.12 5.82
C SER A 194 3.58 -1.19 5.89
N LYS A 195 2.94 -2.34 5.66
CA LYS A 195 3.59 -3.66 5.63
C LYS A 195 4.56 -3.84 4.47
N THR A 196 4.44 -3.04 3.42
CA THR A 196 5.33 -3.08 2.23
C THR A 196 6.19 -1.83 2.07
N ALA A 197 6.00 -0.81 2.93
CA ALA A 197 6.70 0.46 2.84
C ALA A 197 8.23 0.30 2.93
N ASN A 198 8.69 -0.37 3.98
CA ASN A 198 10.12 -0.56 4.29
C ASN A 198 10.72 -1.82 3.66
N LEU A 199 10.00 -2.52 2.79
CA LEU A 199 10.55 -3.69 2.12
C LEU A 199 11.56 -3.25 1.08
N ILE A 200 12.77 -3.80 1.19
CA ILE A 200 13.82 -3.62 0.22
C ILE A 200 14.42 -5.00 -0.07
N PHE A 201 14.68 -5.27 -1.34
CA PHE A 201 15.13 -6.57 -1.82
C PHE A 201 16.59 -6.44 -2.30
N PRO A 202 17.57 -6.84 -1.49
CA PRO A 202 18.97 -6.81 -1.90
C PRO A 202 19.20 -7.88 -2.97
N ILE A 203 19.95 -7.52 -4.01
CA ILE A 203 20.47 -8.48 -4.98
C ILE A 203 21.58 -9.28 -4.28
N GLY A 204 21.50 -10.61 -4.35
CA GLY A 204 22.49 -11.51 -3.77
C GLY A 204 23.79 -11.56 -4.57
N ASN A 205 24.76 -12.31 -4.06
CA ASN A 205 26.00 -12.63 -4.77
C ASN A 205 25.77 -13.79 -5.76
N PHE A 206 26.72 -14.04 -6.66
CA PHE A 206 26.70 -15.17 -7.62
C PHE A 206 26.83 -16.56 -6.97
N GLY A 207 26.74 -16.65 -5.63
CA GLY A 207 26.97 -17.86 -4.84
C GLY A 207 28.40 -18.38 -4.95
N ASP A 208 28.61 -19.64 -4.57
CA ASP A 208 29.90 -20.34 -4.67
C ASP A 208 30.24 -20.77 -6.13
N ASN A 209 29.38 -20.45 -7.09
CA ASN A 209 29.58 -20.82 -8.49
C ASN A 209 30.69 -19.98 -9.10
N PHE A 210 31.91 -20.51 -9.05
CA PHE A 210 33.14 -19.91 -9.56
C PHE A 210 33.15 -19.69 -11.09
N VAL A 211 32.33 -20.43 -11.84
CA VAL A 211 32.41 -20.52 -13.32
C VAL A 211 32.09 -19.22 -14.07
N PRO A 212 30.99 -18.49 -13.78
CA PRO A 212 30.66 -17.24 -14.48
C PRO A 212 31.65 -16.12 -14.15
N GLY A 213 32.05 -16.04 -12.88
CA GLY A 213 33.14 -15.17 -12.44
C GLY A 213 34.43 -15.47 -13.19
N ALA A 214 34.81 -16.74 -13.30
CA ALA A 214 36.00 -17.16 -14.05
C ALA A 214 35.93 -16.84 -15.55
N ILE A 215 34.76 -17.00 -16.19
CA ILE A 215 34.56 -16.62 -17.59
C ILE A 215 34.70 -15.10 -17.77
N LEU A 216 34.09 -14.31 -16.88
CA LEU A 216 34.22 -12.84 -16.90
C LEU A 216 35.67 -12.40 -16.65
N TRP A 217 36.36 -13.06 -15.73
CA TRP A 217 37.79 -12.85 -15.49
C TRP A 217 38.64 -13.23 -16.70
N ALA A 218 38.34 -14.34 -17.39
CA ALA A 218 39.06 -14.73 -18.61
C ALA A 218 38.84 -13.71 -19.74
N ILE A 219 37.61 -13.21 -19.91
CA ILE A 219 37.26 -12.18 -20.89
C ILE A 219 38.01 -10.86 -20.62
N LEU A 220 38.34 -10.53 -19.38
CA LEU A 220 39.06 -9.29 -19.05
C LEU A 220 40.58 -9.48 -18.91
N LEU A 221 41.04 -10.45 -18.14
CA LEU A 221 42.46 -10.63 -17.83
C LEU A 221 43.26 -11.13 -19.03
N ILE A 222 42.75 -12.07 -19.83
CA ILE A 222 43.53 -12.62 -20.95
C ILE A 222 43.88 -11.50 -21.94
N PRO A 223 42.94 -10.65 -22.40
CA PRO A 223 43.29 -9.53 -23.25
C PRO A 223 44.19 -8.50 -22.58
N ILE A 224 44.00 -8.19 -21.29
CA ILE A 224 44.89 -7.26 -20.55
C ILE A 224 46.33 -7.79 -20.53
N ILE A 225 46.51 -9.07 -20.19
CA ILE A 225 47.82 -9.73 -20.15
C ILE A 225 48.45 -9.71 -21.54
N LEU A 226 47.68 -10.00 -22.59
CA LEU A 226 48.14 -9.94 -23.98
C LEU A 226 48.53 -8.53 -24.42
N VAL A 227 47.81 -7.49 -23.99
CA VAL A 227 48.17 -6.09 -24.24
C VAL A 227 49.48 -5.74 -23.52
N ILE A 228 49.61 -6.04 -22.23
CA ILE A 228 50.82 -5.72 -21.45
C ILE A 228 52.05 -6.43 -22.02
N HIS A 229 51.95 -7.75 -22.25
CA HIS A 229 53.05 -8.55 -22.81
C HIS A 229 53.33 -8.18 -24.27
N GLY A 230 52.29 -7.90 -25.05
CA GLY A 230 52.42 -7.50 -26.44
C GLY A 230 53.11 -6.16 -26.61
N ILE A 231 52.81 -5.16 -25.76
CA ILE A 231 53.48 -3.85 -25.77
C ILE A 231 54.95 -4.00 -25.41
N SER A 232 55.24 -4.68 -24.28
CA SER A 232 56.61 -4.93 -23.84
C SER A 232 57.42 -5.66 -24.92
N GLY A 233 56.82 -6.72 -25.48
CA GLY A 233 57.44 -7.54 -26.50
C GLY A 233 57.59 -6.84 -27.86
N ALA A 234 56.72 -5.90 -28.22
CA ALA A 234 56.85 -5.11 -29.44
C ALA A 234 57.99 -4.08 -29.30
N ILE A 235 58.06 -3.37 -28.16
CA ILE A 235 59.14 -2.43 -27.84
C ILE A 235 60.50 -3.15 -27.88
N GLN A 236 60.59 -4.33 -27.27
CA GLN A 236 61.81 -5.13 -27.27
C GLN A 236 62.18 -5.61 -28.68
N GLY A 237 61.21 -6.08 -29.47
CA GLY A 237 61.45 -6.52 -30.86
C GLY A 237 61.97 -5.39 -31.77
N PHE A 238 61.50 -4.15 -31.57
CA PHE A 238 62.06 -2.99 -32.27
C PHE A 238 63.48 -2.65 -31.79
N LYS A 239 63.77 -2.77 -30.48
CA LYS A 239 65.13 -2.60 -29.94
C LYS A 239 66.11 -3.64 -30.46
N GLU A 240 65.66 -4.89 -30.62
CA GLU A 240 66.46 -6.03 -31.08
C GLU A 240 66.53 -6.15 -32.62
N ARG A 241 65.98 -5.19 -33.37
CA ARG A 241 65.96 -5.17 -34.86
C ARG A 241 65.26 -6.37 -35.49
N LEU A 242 64.22 -6.90 -34.84
CA LEU A 242 63.34 -7.95 -35.35
C LEU A 242 61.95 -7.35 -35.69
N PRO A 243 61.83 -6.57 -36.79
CA PRO A 243 60.64 -5.77 -37.06
C PRO A 243 59.38 -6.60 -37.32
N LEU A 244 59.51 -7.78 -37.92
CA LEU A 244 58.37 -8.68 -38.18
C LEU A 244 57.75 -9.22 -36.89
N ALA A 245 58.59 -9.63 -35.92
CA ALA A 245 58.12 -10.08 -34.62
C ALA A 245 57.50 -8.92 -33.81
N ALA A 246 58.08 -7.72 -33.92
CA ALA A 246 57.55 -6.53 -33.29
C ALA A 246 56.17 -6.12 -33.86
N LEU A 247 56.02 -6.16 -35.19
CA LEU A 247 54.76 -5.88 -35.87
C LEU A 247 53.68 -6.91 -35.51
N LEU A 248 54.00 -8.20 -35.49
CA LEU A 248 53.05 -9.25 -35.10
C LEU A 248 52.53 -9.02 -33.66
N ARG A 249 53.43 -8.72 -32.73
CA ARG A 249 53.07 -8.41 -31.33
C ARG A 249 52.23 -7.14 -31.23
N PHE A 250 52.53 -6.12 -32.03
CA PHE A 250 51.72 -4.90 -32.12
C PHE A 250 50.30 -5.18 -32.64
N PHE A 251 50.13 -6.06 -33.64
CA PHE A 251 48.81 -6.51 -34.09
C PHE A 251 48.03 -7.22 -32.99
N ILE A 252 48.69 -8.09 -32.20
CA ILE A 252 48.05 -8.75 -31.05
C ILE A 252 47.57 -7.72 -30.02
N VAL A 253 48.37 -6.67 -29.75
CA VAL A 253 47.97 -5.56 -28.87
C VAL A 253 46.76 -4.82 -29.41
N LEU A 254 46.73 -4.50 -30.71
CA LEU A 254 45.59 -3.81 -31.32
C LEU A 254 44.30 -4.64 -31.24
N LEU A 255 44.38 -5.95 -31.51
CA LEU A 255 43.24 -6.86 -31.42
C LEU A 255 42.75 -7.02 -29.99
N ALA A 256 43.65 -7.30 -29.04
CA ALA A 256 43.31 -7.45 -27.62
C ALA A 256 42.78 -6.13 -27.01
N GLY A 257 43.37 -5.00 -27.40
CA GLY A 257 42.92 -3.67 -27.00
C GLY A 257 41.53 -3.35 -27.54
N SER A 258 41.28 -3.60 -28.83
CA SER A 258 39.96 -3.41 -29.44
C SER A 258 38.89 -4.29 -28.79
N PHE A 259 39.26 -5.53 -28.44
CA PHE A 259 38.39 -6.43 -27.71
C PHE A 259 38.04 -5.89 -26.31
N LEU A 260 39.02 -5.38 -25.56
CA LEU A 260 38.76 -4.74 -24.26
C LEU A 260 37.86 -3.52 -24.39
N VAL A 261 38.08 -2.68 -25.41
CA VAL A 261 37.21 -1.54 -25.69
C VAL A 261 35.78 -2.03 -25.91
N LEU A 262 35.54 -3.08 -26.71
CA LEU A 262 34.19 -3.60 -26.95
C LEU A 262 33.51 -4.15 -25.68
N VAL A 263 34.26 -4.81 -24.80
CA VAL A 263 33.74 -5.38 -23.54
C VAL A 263 33.44 -4.29 -22.51
N LEU A 264 34.31 -3.29 -22.42
CA LEU A 264 34.23 -2.21 -21.42
C LEU A 264 33.38 -1.03 -21.88
N TRP A 265 33.05 -0.92 -23.17
CA TRP A 265 32.22 0.18 -23.65
C TRP A 265 30.80 0.03 -23.13
N PRO A 266 30.27 1.01 -22.37
CA PRO A 266 28.92 0.94 -21.88
C PRO A 266 27.95 1.02 -23.07
N ASP A 267 27.00 0.11 -23.12
CA ASP A 267 25.91 0.20 -24.09
C ASP A 267 25.03 1.41 -23.74
N SER A 268 24.48 2.08 -24.76
CA SER A 268 23.61 3.24 -24.54
C SER A 268 22.36 2.77 -23.79
N ILE A 269 22.31 3.02 -22.49
CA ILE A 269 21.19 2.64 -21.64
C ILE A 269 20.00 3.52 -22.05
N PRO A 270 18.91 2.95 -22.58
CA PRO A 270 17.68 3.71 -22.74
C PRO A 270 17.25 4.14 -21.35
N GLN A 271 17.23 5.45 -21.07
CA GLN A 271 16.73 5.90 -19.79
C GLN A 271 15.25 5.56 -19.71
N PRO A 272 14.79 4.97 -18.59
CA PRO A 272 13.37 4.75 -18.40
C PRO A 272 12.67 6.11 -18.44
N ASN A 273 11.75 6.29 -19.38
CA ASN A 273 10.75 7.36 -19.31
C ASN A 273 9.81 6.98 -18.17
N GLY A 274 10.21 7.35 -16.95
CA GLY A 274 9.43 7.13 -15.75
C GLY A 274 8.19 8.01 -15.75
N ASN A 275 7.15 7.61 -16.46
CA ASN A 275 5.81 8.08 -16.14
C ASN A 275 5.43 7.46 -14.80
N ARG A 276 5.60 8.23 -13.72
CA ARG A 276 5.28 7.86 -12.32
C ARG A 276 3.78 7.65 -12.07
N GLY A 277 2.96 7.74 -13.10
CA GLY A 277 1.50 7.79 -13.06
C GLY A 277 0.79 6.58 -12.44
N THR A 278 1.45 5.43 -12.32
CA THR A 278 0.80 4.12 -12.10
C THR A 278 1.43 3.25 -10.99
N GLN A 279 2.29 3.82 -10.13
CA GLN A 279 2.94 3.07 -9.05
C GLN A 279 1.94 2.42 -8.06
N SER A 280 0.76 3.01 -7.91
CA SER A 280 -0.29 2.61 -6.98
C SER A 280 -0.81 1.17 -7.24
N ILE A 281 -1.02 0.79 -8.50
CA ILE A 281 -1.45 -0.58 -8.90
C ILE A 281 -0.32 -1.59 -8.67
N ALA A 282 0.92 -1.20 -8.96
CA ALA A 282 2.08 -2.06 -8.75
C ALA A 282 2.32 -2.33 -7.25
N GLN A 283 2.19 -1.30 -6.41
CA GLN A 283 2.25 -1.44 -4.95
C GLN A 283 1.17 -2.38 -4.41
N ARG A 284 -0.05 -2.32 -4.94
CA ARG A 284 -1.13 -3.27 -4.59
C ARG A 284 -0.73 -4.71 -4.94
N ALA A 285 -0.19 -4.93 -6.15
CA ALA A 285 0.26 -6.25 -6.55
C ALA A 285 1.39 -6.76 -5.64
N LEU A 286 2.33 -5.90 -5.26
CA LEU A 286 3.39 -6.25 -4.29
C LEU A 286 2.81 -6.68 -2.95
N TRP A 287 1.84 -5.92 -2.41
CA TRP A 287 1.21 -6.25 -1.14
C TRP A 287 0.51 -7.61 -1.19
N LEU A 288 -0.26 -7.88 -2.24
CA LEU A 288 -0.99 -9.14 -2.42
C LEU A 288 -0.03 -10.33 -2.61
N SER A 289 1.07 -10.13 -3.35
CA SER A 289 2.15 -11.11 -3.47
C SER A 289 2.82 -11.39 -2.12
N ARG A 290 3.11 -10.35 -1.32
CA ARG A 290 3.72 -10.50 0.01
C ARG A 290 2.75 -11.14 1.00
N ASN A 291 1.47 -10.82 0.93
CA ASN A 291 0.45 -11.46 1.74
C ASN A 291 0.36 -12.97 1.47
N LEU A 292 0.61 -13.43 0.24
CA LEU A 292 0.69 -14.86 -0.08
C LEU A 292 1.88 -15.55 0.61
N VAL A 293 3.03 -14.85 0.71
CA VAL A 293 4.24 -15.38 1.35
C VAL A 293 4.11 -15.35 2.87
N GLU A 294 3.64 -14.23 3.41
CA GLU A 294 3.62 -13.97 4.84
C GLU A 294 2.34 -14.46 5.53
N GLY A 295 1.20 -14.48 4.82
CA GLY A 295 -0.10 -14.90 5.34
C GLY A 295 -0.70 -13.91 6.33
N TRP A 296 -0.65 -12.61 6.02
CA TRP A 296 -1.16 -11.54 6.89
C TRP A 296 -2.68 -11.51 6.99
N ALA A 297 -3.38 -11.86 5.91
CA ALA A 297 -4.83 -11.84 5.81
C ALA A 297 -5.32 -12.86 4.79
N ASP A 298 -6.57 -13.31 4.94
CA ASP A 298 -7.24 -14.07 3.90
C ASP A 298 -7.43 -13.18 2.66
N GLN A 299 -7.09 -13.72 1.48
CA GLN A 299 -7.32 -13.05 0.20
C GLN A 299 -7.83 -14.07 -0.85
N PRO A 300 -8.78 -13.67 -1.71
CA PRO A 300 -9.18 -14.47 -2.85
C PRO A 300 -8.11 -14.40 -3.96
N VAL A 301 -8.31 -15.19 -5.02
CA VAL A 301 -7.48 -15.11 -6.23
C VAL A 301 -7.63 -13.72 -6.86
N HIS A 302 -6.51 -13.13 -7.25
CA HIS A 302 -6.47 -11.82 -7.90
C HIS A 302 -5.75 -11.89 -9.25
N LYS A 303 -6.27 -11.14 -10.22
CA LYS A 303 -5.62 -10.92 -11.52
C LYS A 303 -5.52 -9.42 -11.75
N ILE A 304 -4.31 -8.91 -11.75
CA ILE A 304 -4.01 -7.48 -11.81
C ILE A 304 -3.36 -7.19 -13.14
N ASN A 305 -3.96 -6.30 -13.92
CA ASN A 305 -3.36 -5.80 -15.15
C ASN A 305 -2.64 -4.47 -14.85
N MET A 306 -1.38 -4.37 -15.23
CA MET A 306 -0.57 -3.15 -15.03
C MET A 306 0.31 -2.86 -16.25
N SER A 307 0.62 -1.59 -16.48
CA SER A 307 1.58 -1.18 -17.50
C SER A 307 3.00 -1.66 -17.15
N PHE A 308 3.84 -1.88 -18.17
CA PHE A 308 5.25 -2.27 -17.97
C PHE A 308 6.02 -1.21 -17.17
N GLU A 309 5.70 0.07 -17.37
CA GLU A 309 6.30 1.21 -16.71
C GLU A 309 5.99 1.20 -15.19
N ALA A 310 4.76 0.86 -14.81
CA ALA A 310 4.35 0.71 -13.41
C ALA A 310 5.15 -0.40 -12.71
N TRP A 311 5.25 -1.55 -13.35
CA TRP A 311 6.01 -2.70 -12.86
C TRP A 311 7.50 -2.35 -12.72
N GLN A 312 8.09 -1.74 -13.76
CA GLN A 312 9.48 -1.34 -13.76
C GLN A 312 9.77 -0.33 -12.64
N GLY A 313 8.91 0.68 -12.47
CA GLY A 313 9.05 1.68 -11.41
C GLY A 313 9.08 1.06 -10.02
N LEU A 314 8.16 0.14 -9.74
CA LEU A 314 8.11 -0.60 -8.47
C LEU A 314 9.37 -1.46 -8.25
N VAL A 315 9.75 -2.25 -9.25
CA VAL A 315 10.90 -3.16 -9.15
C VAL A 315 12.19 -2.38 -8.89
N LEU A 316 12.41 -1.26 -9.60
CA LEU A 316 13.61 -0.42 -9.41
C LEU A 316 13.62 0.34 -8.08
N GLU A 317 12.45 0.73 -7.58
CA GLU A 317 12.30 1.36 -6.27
C GLU A 317 12.69 0.39 -5.15
N LYS A 318 12.19 -0.86 -5.20
CA LYS A 318 12.35 -1.86 -4.14
C LYS A 318 13.64 -2.67 -4.23
N LEU A 319 14.31 -2.72 -5.38
CA LEU A 319 15.61 -3.38 -5.52
C LEU A 319 16.73 -2.56 -4.88
N GLN A 320 17.60 -3.23 -4.16
CA GLN A 320 18.89 -2.70 -3.71
C GLN A 320 20.05 -3.35 -4.46
N PRO A 321 21.11 -2.59 -4.78
CA PRO A 321 22.36 -3.16 -5.26
C PRO A 321 22.88 -4.23 -4.30
N GLY A 322 23.68 -5.16 -4.82
CA GLY A 322 24.41 -6.12 -3.99
C GLY A 322 25.40 -5.41 -3.06
N VAL A 323 25.70 -6.04 -1.92
CA VAL A 323 26.62 -5.47 -0.91
C VAL A 323 28.07 -5.66 -1.36
N GLU A 324 28.85 -4.58 -1.29
CA GLU A 324 30.31 -4.61 -1.42
C GLU A 324 30.91 -5.19 -0.13
N ASP A 325 31.02 -6.51 -0.03
CA ASP A 325 31.68 -7.17 1.10
C ASP A 325 33.15 -7.44 0.78
N LEU A 326 34.05 -7.34 1.76
CA LEU A 326 35.47 -7.69 1.62
C LEU A 326 35.66 -9.17 1.28
N SER A 327 34.67 -10.02 1.57
CA SER A 327 34.63 -11.42 1.15
C SER A 327 34.28 -11.61 -0.35
N SER A 328 33.63 -10.63 -0.98
CA SER A 328 33.29 -10.64 -2.42
C SER A 328 34.45 -10.06 -3.25
N LEU A 329 35.58 -10.75 -3.24
CA LEU A 329 36.75 -10.46 -4.09
C LEU A 329 36.48 -10.46 -5.61
N LEU A 330 35.24 -10.73 -6.04
CA LEU A 330 34.93 -11.13 -7.41
C LEU A 330 34.04 -10.12 -8.14
N TRP A 331 32.77 -9.88 -7.79
CA TRP A 331 31.89 -8.93 -8.49
C TRP A 331 30.66 -8.60 -7.63
N TYR A 332 30.11 -7.38 -7.71
CA TYR A 332 28.76 -7.07 -7.22
C TYR A 332 27.85 -6.57 -8.34
N MET A 333 26.54 -6.74 -8.16
CA MET A 333 25.53 -6.30 -9.13
C MET A 333 24.88 -5.00 -8.70
N GLU A 334 24.82 -4.04 -9.63
CA GLU A 334 24.03 -2.83 -9.45
C GLU A 334 22.56 -3.06 -9.85
N LYS A 335 21.75 -2.00 -9.77
CA LYS A 335 20.36 -2.06 -10.20
C LYS A 335 20.30 -2.36 -11.71
N PRO A 336 19.50 -3.35 -12.13
CA PRO A 336 19.31 -3.62 -13.54
C PRO A 336 18.51 -2.50 -14.20
N VAL A 337 18.58 -2.43 -15.54
CA VAL A 337 17.68 -1.61 -16.34
C VAL A 337 16.86 -2.52 -17.24
N PHE A 338 15.55 -2.28 -17.24
CA PHE A 338 14.61 -2.98 -18.09
C PHE A 338 14.15 -2.05 -19.21
N ALA A 339 14.07 -2.55 -20.43
CA ALA A 339 13.50 -1.79 -21.54
C ALA A 339 12.69 -2.71 -22.44
N LYS A 340 11.56 -2.22 -22.93
CA LYS A 340 10.70 -2.95 -23.86
C LYS A 340 10.69 -2.24 -25.21
N ILE A 341 11.21 -2.89 -26.25
CA ILE A 341 11.32 -2.33 -27.59
C ILE A 341 10.90 -3.40 -28.59
N ASN A 342 9.99 -3.10 -29.53
CA ASN A 342 9.59 -3.99 -30.63
C ASN A 342 9.26 -5.44 -30.19
N GLN A 343 8.43 -5.59 -29.16
CA GLN A 343 8.05 -6.90 -28.59
C GLN A 343 9.22 -7.73 -28.01
N GLN A 344 10.33 -7.08 -27.68
CA GLN A 344 11.45 -7.70 -26.99
C GLN A 344 11.67 -7.01 -25.63
N LEU A 345 12.03 -7.82 -24.64
CA LEU A 345 12.46 -7.35 -23.33
C LEU A 345 13.98 -7.35 -23.26
N TYR A 346 14.54 -6.18 -22.99
CA TYR A 346 15.96 -5.97 -22.76
C TYR A 346 16.18 -5.88 -21.25
N VAL A 347 17.08 -6.72 -20.74
CA VAL A 347 17.55 -6.69 -19.36
C VAL A 347 19.03 -6.35 -19.40
N LEU A 348 19.39 -5.15 -18.95
CA LEU A 348 20.76 -4.71 -18.79
C LEU A 348 21.13 -4.82 -17.32
N GLN A 349 22.01 -5.75 -16.98
CA GLN A 349 22.53 -5.93 -15.64
C GLN A 349 23.96 -5.35 -15.59
N PRO A 350 24.19 -4.24 -14.88
CA PRO A 350 25.55 -3.78 -14.59
C PRO A 350 26.19 -4.66 -13.53
N LEU A 351 27.45 -4.99 -13.78
CA LEU A 351 28.31 -5.81 -12.95
C LEU A 351 29.59 -5.03 -12.65
N VAL A 352 29.90 -4.78 -11.39
CA VAL A 352 31.01 -3.91 -11.00
C VAL A 352 32.10 -4.70 -10.27
N LEU A 353 33.33 -4.56 -10.77
CA LEU A 353 34.56 -5.04 -10.13
C LEU A 353 35.38 -3.85 -9.68
N LYS A 354 35.33 -3.50 -8.37
CA LYS A 354 36.12 -2.46 -7.66
C LYS A 354 36.16 -1.04 -8.27
N ILE A 355 36.36 -0.87 -9.58
CA ILE A 355 36.45 0.38 -10.34
C ILE A 355 35.91 0.21 -11.79
N VAL A 356 35.74 -1.01 -12.31
CA VAL A 356 35.39 -1.27 -13.73
C VAL A 356 33.98 -1.87 -13.86
N PRO A 357 33.01 -1.14 -14.45
CA PRO A 357 31.69 -1.67 -14.75
C PRO A 357 31.70 -2.45 -16.08
N VAL A 358 31.04 -3.61 -16.07
CA VAL A 358 30.74 -4.42 -17.26
C VAL A 358 29.23 -4.60 -17.33
N THR A 359 28.64 -4.39 -18.50
CA THR A 359 27.19 -4.57 -18.67
C THR A 359 26.88 -5.93 -19.29
N LEU A 360 26.06 -6.72 -18.61
CA LEU A 360 25.47 -7.94 -19.15
C LEU A 360 24.12 -7.60 -19.77
N LYS A 361 23.94 -7.88 -21.06
CA LYS A 361 22.70 -7.58 -21.78
C LYS A 361 22.03 -8.85 -22.25
N PHE A 362 20.83 -9.07 -21.74
CA PHE A 362 19.96 -10.18 -22.13
C PHE A 362 18.80 -9.64 -22.94
N VAL A 363 18.47 -10.31 -24.05
CA VAL A 363 17.33 -9.96 -24.89
C VAL A 363 16.39 -11.15 -24.95
N PHE A 364 15.15 -10.94 -24.52
CA PHE A 364 14.10 -11.96 -24.49
C PHE A 364 12.96 -11.61 -25.44
N ASN A 365 12.31 -12.63 -25.99
CA ASN A 365 11.02 -12.45 -26.65
C ASN A 365 9.93 -12.22 -25.59
N VAL A 366 9.07 -11.23 -25.81
CA VAL A 366 7.87 -11.06 -24.99
C VAL A 366 6.96 -12.26 -25.23
N PRO A 367 6.53 -13.00 -24.19
CA PRO A 367 5.62 -14.13 -24.35
C PRO A 367 4.30 -13.73 -25.01
N GLU A 368 3.65 -14.69 -25.67
CA GLU A 368 2.28 -14.53 -26.17
C GLU A 368 1.31 -14.19 -25.02
N LYS A 369 0.20 -13.52 -25.36
CA LYS A 369 -0.83 -13.14 -24.39
C LYS A 369 -1.27 -14.35 -23.56
N GLY A 370 -1.23 -14.20 -22.23
CA GLY A 370 -1.61 -15.24 -21.27
C GLY A 370 -0.52 -16.26 -20.96
N ARG A 371 0.65 -16.21 -21.60
CA ARG A 371 1.81 -17.02 -21.22
C ARG A 371 2.64 -16.33 -20.14
N SER A 372 3.30 -17.16 -19.34
CA SER A 372 4.17 -16.71 -18.25
C SER A 372 5.48 -16.12 -18.77
N TRP A 373 5.97 -15.10 -18.08
CA TRP A 373 7.31 -14.55 -18.27
C TRP A 373 8.41 -15.52 -17.84
N ASN A 374 8.09 -16.55 -17.06
CA ASN A 374 9.02 -17.66 -16.78
C ASN A 374 9.35 -18.47 -18.04
N ASP A 375 8.47 -18.43 -19.05
CA ASP A 375 8.66 -19.14 -20.33
C ASP A 375 9.31 -18.25 -21.39
N ALA A 376 9.78 -17.06 -21.01
CA ALA A 376 10.38 -16.13 -21.96
C ALA A 376 11.67 -16.69 -22.57
N GLU A 377 11.71 -16.76 -23.90
CA GLU A 377 12.87 -17.29 -24.61
C GLU A 377 13.97 -16.25 -24.74
N LEU A 378 15.19 -16.63 -24.33
CA LEU A 378 16.40 -15.85 -24.58
C LEU A 378 16.72 -15.87 -26.08
N ILE A 379 16.82 -14.68 -26.67
CA ILE A 379 17.18 -14.46 -28.09
C ILE A 379 18.70 -14.29 -28.21
N SER A 380 19.27 -13.41 -27.39
CA SER A 380 20.69 -13.08 -27.46
C SER A 380 21.24 -12.61 -26.13
N PHE A 381 22.55 -12.75 -25.98
CA PHE A 381 23.32 -12.31 -24.83
C PHE A 381 24.57 -11.58 -25.28
N GLN A 382 24.88 -10.47 -24.62
CA GLN A 382 26.04 -9.62 -24.91
C GLN A 382 26.73 -9.23 -23.60
N VAL A 383 28.06 -9.07 -23.67
CA VAL A 383 28.88 -8.51 -22.59
C VAL A 383 29.52 -7.23 -23.13
N GLY A 384 29.13 -6.08 -22.58
CA GLY A 384 29.34 -4.80 -23.25
C GLY A 384 28.71 -4.85 -24.65
N ARG A 385 29.53 -4.61 -25.68
CA ARG A 385 29.13 -4.71 -27.09
C ARG A 385 29.49 -6.04 -27.75
N LEU A 386 30.07 -6.99 -27.01
CA LEU A 386 30.48 -8.29 -27.55
C LEU A 386 29.28 -9.25 -27.59
N PRO A 387 28.79 -9.67 -28.77
CA PRO A 387 27.71 -10.63 -28.86
C PRO A 387 28.23 -12.06 -28.61
N LEU A 388 27.76 -12.69 -27.55
CA LEU A 388 28.14 -14.07 -27.18
C LEU A 388 27.04 -15.09 -27.53
N GLY A 389 25.84 -14.63 -27.87
CA GLY A 389 24.75 -15.46 -28.37
C GLY A 389 24.00 -16.23 -27.28
N LYS A 390 22.93 -16.93 -27.69
CA LYS A 390 21.97 -17.60 -26.79
C LYS A 390 22.61 -18.65 -25.86
N PHE A 391 23.53 -19.45 -26.38
CA PHE A 391 24.16 -20.54 -25.62
C PHE A 391 24.92 -20.03 -24.39
N VAL A 392 25.80 -19.04 -24.58
CA VAL A 392 26.55 -18.44 -23.46
C VAL A 392 25.60 -17.73 -22.49
N GLY A 393 24.58 -17.05 -23.02
CA GLY A 393 23.56 -16.41 -22.20
C GLY A 393 22.78 -17.40 -21.32
N SER A 394 22.44 -18.59 -21.82
CA SER A 394 21.78 -19.61 -20.99
C SER A 394 22.64 -20.09 -19.81
N LEU A 395 23.96 -20.16 -19.99
CA LEU A 395 24.90 -20.48 -18.90
C LEU A 395 25.02 -19.34 -17.89
N ALA A 396 24.91 -18.08 -18.36
CA ALA A 396 24.94 -16.90 -17.50
C ALA A 396 23.61 -16.66 -16.74
N LEU A 397 22.49 -17.20 -17.20
CA LEU A 397 21.18 -17.02 -16.56
C LEU A 397 21.04 -17.78 -15.24
N GLN A 398 21.59 -18.99 -15.12
CA GLN A 398 21.53 -19.77 -13.88
C GLN A 398 22.14 -19.06 -12.66
N PRO A 399 23.39 -18.54 -12.71
CA PRO A 399 23.98 -17.83 -11.59
C PRO A 399 23.31 -16.46 -11.33
N MET A 400 22.78 -15.82 -12.38
CA MET A 400 21.93 -14.64 -12.24
C MET A 400 20.63 -14.96 -11.50
N ALA A 401 19.96 -16.06 -11.84
CA ALA A 401 18.73 -16.48 -11.18
C ALA A 401 18.95 -16.74 -9.68
N TYR A 402 20.09 -17.33 -9.31
CA TYR A 402 20.49 -17.53 -7.92
C TYR A 402 20.61 -16.20 -7.17
N ALA A 403 21.29 -15.22 -7.75
CA ALA A 403 21.46 -13.92 -7.11
C ALA A 403 20.14 -13.14 -6.95
N TYR A 404 19.14 -13.44 -7.78
CA TYR A 404 17.78 -12.89 -7.67
C TYR A 404 16.82 -13.79 -6.87
N GLU A 405 17.26 -14.87 -6.24
CA GLU A 405 16.39 -15.82 -5.52
C GLU A 405 15.62 -15.14 -4.38
N GLY A 406 16.29 -14.28 -3.60
CA GLY A 406 15.65 -13.51 -2.53
C GLY A 406 14.57 -12.56 -3.07
N VAL A 407 14.82 -11.94 -4.22
CA VAL A 407 13.84 -11.08 -4.92
C VAL A 407 12.66 -11.92 -5.42
N ARG A 408 12.94 -13.03 -6.10
CA ARG A 408 11.96 -13.97 -6.64
C ARG A 408 11.01 -14.50 -5.57
N SER A 409 11.57 -14.97 -4.44
CA SER A 409 10.82 -15.44 -3.28
C SER A 409 9.97 -14.31 -2.67
N SER A 410 10.53 -13.10 -2.60
CA SER A 410 9.81 -11.93 -2.06
C SER A 410 8.60 -11.54 -2.89
N TYR A 411 8.67 -11.65 -4.22
CA TYR A 411 7.51 -11.43 -5.11
C TYR A 411 6.52 -12.61 -5.14
N GLY A 412 6.77 -13.67 -4.36
CA GLY A 412 5.87 -14.82 -4.24
C GLY A 412 5.88 -15.74 -5.45
N LEU A 413 6.87 -15.62 -6.36
CA LEU A 413 6.95 -16.43 -7.57
C LEU A 413 7.08 -17.93 -7.22
N ASP A 414 7.75 -18.26 -6.11
CA ASP A 414 7.87 -19.64 -5.60
C ASP A 414 6.61 -20.16 -4.89
N LYS A 415 5.64 -19.27 -4.63
CA LYS A 415 4.34 -19.60 -4.04
C LYS A 415 3.21 -19.61 -5.08
N GLY A 416 3.56 -19.54 -6.37
CA GLY A 416 2.60 -19.63 -7.47
C GLY A 416 2.10 -18.30 -8.00
N VAL A 417 2.68 -17.16 -7.59
CA VAL A 417 2.45 -15.89 -8.31
C VAL A 417 2.97 -16.04 -9.73
N GLN A 418 2.14 -15.73 -10.73
CA GLN A 418 2.51 -15.80 -12.14
C GLN A 418 2.47 -14.42 -12.76
N TRP A 419 3.56 -14.06 -13.45
CA TRP A 419 3.61 -12.85 -14.26
C TRP A 419 3.39 -13.26 -15.70
N MET A 420 2.37 -12.71 -16.34
CA MET A 420 1.97 -13.05 -17.71
C MET A 420 2.02 -11.84 -18.62
N SER A 421 2.10 -12.11 -19.93
CA SER A 421 1.94 -11.10 -20.96
C SER A 421 0.46 -10.77 -21.18
N GLY A 422 0.11 -9.48 -21.14
CA GLY A 422 -1.25 -8.95 -21.34
C GLY A 422 -1.49 -8.40 -22.75
N GLU A 423 -2.69 -7.86 -22.96
CA GLU A 423 -3.00 -7.13 -24.21
C GLU A 423 -2.18 -5.86 -24.33
N ALA A 424 -1.85 -5.48 -25.57
CA ALA A 424 -1.07 -4.27 -25.89
C ALA A 424 0.27 -4.18 -25.13
N GLY A 425 0.82 -5.32 -24.70
CA GLY A 425 2.09 -5.36 -23.99
C GLY A 425 2.02 -4.99 -22.49
N ALA A 426 0.83 -4.96 -21.90
CA ALA A 426 0.66 -4.87 -20.46
C ALA A 426 1.22 -6.12 -19.74
N LEU A 427 1.49 -6.01 -18.45
CA LEU A 427 1.92 -7.09 -17.57
C LEU A 427 0.74 -7.50 -16.68
N VAL A 428 0.42 -8.78 -16.66
CA VAL A 428 -0.69 -9.32 -15.87
C VAL A 428 -0.11 -10.16 -14.74
N VAL A 429 -0.35 -9.77 -13.49
CA VAL A 429 0.06 -10.53 -12.31
C VAL A 429 -1.14 -11.32 -11.81
N GLU A 430 -1.03 -12.64 -11.84
CA GLU A 430 -1.99 -13.56 -11.24
C GLU A 430 -1.47 -14.04 -9.89
N ILE A 431 -2.27 -13.80 -8.86
CA ILE A 431 -1.93 -14.03 -7.46
C ILE A 431 -2.94 -15.04 -6.91
N PRO A 432 -2.50 -16.23 -6.50
CA PRO A 432 -3.35 -17.22 -5.86
C PRO A 432 -4.02 -16.72 -4.57
N SER A 433 -5.05 -17.44 -4.13
CA SER A 433 -5.65 -17.20 -2.82
C SER A 433 -4.62 -17.44 -1.71
N ALA A 434 -4.61 -16.57 -0.71
CA ALA A 434 -3.83 -16.75 0.50
C ALA A 434 -4.76 -16.92 1.69
N HIS A 435 -4.33 -17.74 2.64
CA HIS A 435 -4.99 -17.87 3.93
C HIS A 435 -4.12 -17.26 5.00
N GLN A 436 -4.74 -16.59 5.95
CA GLN A 436 -4.06 -16.08 7.12
C GLN A 436 -3.37 -17.25 7.84
N LYS A 437 -2.06 -17.12 8.12
CA LYS A 437 -1.33 -18.16 8.85
C LYS A 437 -1.94 -18.26 10.24
N ARG A 438 -2.58 -19.40 10.53
CA ARG A 438 -3.09 -19.68 11.87
C ARG A 438 -1.91 -19.90 12.81
N PRO A 439 -1.82 -19.17 13.93
CA PRO A 439 -0.80 -19.44 14.93
C PRO A 439 -0.96 -20.85 15.48
N GLN A 440 0.15 -21.51 15.79
CA GLN A 440 0.16 -22.81 16.46
C GLN A 440 0.35 -22.59 17.95
N ALA A 441 -0.32 -23.40 18.78
CA ALA A 441 -0.17 -23.31 20.22
C ALA A 441 1.23 -23.77 20.66
N LYS A 442 1.94 -22.90 21.35
CA LYS A 442 3.21 -23.17 22.01
C LYS A 442 2.96 -23.61 23.46
N GLU A 443 3.84 -24.45 24.00
CA GLU A 443 3.79 -24.82 25.42
C GLU A 443 4.28 -23.68 26.32
N THR A 444 5.20 -22.85 25.84
CA THR A 444 5.70 -21.64 26.53
C THR A 444 5.44 -20.42 25.64
N ILE A 445 4.81 -19.39 26.20
CA ILE A 445 4.40 -18.19 25.48
C ILE A 445 4.53 -16.95 26.37
N SER A 446 4.83 -15.79 25.78
CA SER A 446 4.79 -14.54 26.55
C SER A 446 3.34 -14.03 26.70
N ALA A 447 3.04 -13.31 27.79
CA ALA A 447 1.72 -12.71 28.02
C ALA A 447 1.32 -11.77 26.87
N LYS A 448 2.28 -11.04 26.30
CA LYS A 448 2.11 -10.20 25.11
C LYS A 448 1.78 -11.00 23.86
N GLU A 449 2.54 -12.06 23.56
CA GLU A 449 2.28 -12.93 22.41
C GLU A 449 0.93 -13.63 22.53
N LEU A 450 0.56 -14.09 23.74
CA LEU A 450 -0.75 -14.68 23.99
C LEU A 450 -1.88 -13.66 23.75
N ALA A 451 -1.69 -12.42 24.20
CA ALA A 451 -2.64 -11.33 23.92
C ALA A 451 -2.76 -11.02 22.42
N GLU A 452 -1.66 -11.05 21.67
CA GLU A 452 -1.68 -10.87 20.20
C GLU A 452 -2.46 -11.98 19.49
N VAL A 453 -2.34 -13.24 19.92
CA VAL A 453 -3.11 -14.35 19.35
C VAL A 453 -4.62 -14.17 19.56
N TYR A 454 -5.04 -13.69 20.73
CA TYR A 454 -6.44 -13.40 21.01
C TYR A 454 -6.95 -12.15 20.28
N ASP A 455 -6.13 -11.11 20.15
CA ASP A 455 -6.45 -9.89 19.38
C ASP A 455 -6.68 -10.23 17.90
N GLN A 456 -5.90 -11.17 17.36
CA GLN A 456 -6.05 -11.71 16.00
C GLN A 456 -7.25 -12.68 15.85
N GLY A 457 -7.96 -13.01 16.92
CA GLY A 457 -9.12 -13.91 16.90
C GLY A 457 -8.79 -15.40 16.85
N PHE A 458 -7.54 -15.78 17.13
CA PHE A 458 -7.08 -17.18 17.14
C PHE A 458 -6.95 -17.77 18.55
N GLY A 459 -7.61 -17.17 19.56
CA GLY A 459 -7.55 -17.63 20.95
C GLY A 459 -7.97 -19.10 21.16
N ASP A 460 -8.86 -19.62 20.32
CA ASP A 460 -9.33 -21.01 20.40
C ASP A 460 -8.20 -22.04 20.23
N VAL A 461 -7.08 -21.67 19.61
CA VAL A 461 -5.90 -22.55 19.49
C VAL A 461 -5.33 -22.93 20.87
N TYR A 462 -5.50 -22.05 21.86
CA TYR A 462 -5.02 -22.21 23.23
C TYR A 462 -6.08 -22.68 24.22
N LYS A 463 -7.36 -22.69 23.82
CA LYS A 463 -8.46 -23.13 24.69
C LYS A 463 -8.21 -24.55 25.21
N ASP A 464 -8.40 -24.73 26.52
CA ASP A 464 -8.21 -25.99 27.24
C ASP A 464 -6.77 -26.54 27.25
N ARG A 465 -5.78 -25.76 26.78
CA ARG A 465 -4.37 -26.14 26.83
C ARG A 465 -3.69 -25.65 28.09
N TYR A 466 -2.74 -26.44 28.56
CA TYR A 466 -1.81 -26.04 29.61
C TYR A 466 -0.63 -25.31 28.99
N VAL A 467 -0.31 -24.14 29.53
CA VAL A 467 0.79 -23.30 29.07
C VAL A 467 1.67 -22.84 30.23
N VAL A 468 2.89 -22.47 29.86
CA VAL A 468 3.78 -21.64 30.66
C VAL A 468 3.72 -20.22 30.11
N VAL A 469 3.31 -19.27 30.94
CA VAL A 469 3.22 -17.86 30.53
C VAL A 469 4.27 -17.02 31.23
N GLU A 470 5.03 -16.27 30.43
CA GLU A 470 6.03 -15.32 30.90
C GLU A 470 5.55 -13.89 30.65
N GLY A 471 5.64 -13.00 31.64
CA GLY A 471 5.19 -11.64 31.44
C GLY A 471 5.64 -10.68 32.52
N ASP A 472 5.42 -9.40 32.23
CA ASP A 472 5.61 -8.32 33.18
C ASP A 472 4.39 -8.25 34.08
N LEU A 473 4.59 -8.38 35.39
CA LEU A 473 3.55 -8.32 36.41
C LEU A 473 3.12 -6.88 36.63
N VAL A 474 1.82 -6.61 36.46
CA VAL A 474 1.24 -5.25 36.56
C VAL A 474 0.44 -5.09 37.84
N GLU A 475 -0.26 -6.14 38.26
CA GLU A 475 -1.16 -6.09 39.40
C GLU A 475 -1.30 -7.48 40.02
N VAL A 476 -1.44 -7.52 41.36
CA VAL A 476 -1.75 -8.73 42.10
C VAL A 476 -2.94 -8.45 43.01
N GLN A 477 -3.98 -9.27 42.88
CA GLN A 477 -5.13 -9.26 43.77
C GLN A 477 -5.17 -10.57 44.53
N SER A 478 -4.82 -10.51 45.81
CA SER A 478 -4.73 -11.66 46.69
C SER A 478 -5.49 -11.37 47.98
N ARG A 479 -6.35 -12.29 48.43
CA ARG A 479 -7.20 -12.10 49.60
C ARG A 479 -7.27 -13.41 50.38
N LYS A 480 -7.08 -13.33 51.69
CA LYS A 480 -7.29 -14.44 52.61
C LYS A 480 -8.28 -14.01 53.68
N GLU A 481 -9.41 -14.71 53.79
CA GLU A 481 -10.43 -14.40 54.81
C GLU A 481 -10.06 -15.12 56.12
N ILE A 482 -9.30 -14.48 57.01
CA ILE A 482 -8.96 -15.07 58.32
C ILE A 482 -10.02 -14.65 59.33
N ILE A 483 -11.02 -15.50 59.58
CA ILE A 483 -11.98 -15.31 60.68
C ILE A 483 -11.60 -16.26 61.83
N GLY A 484 -10.99 -15.69 62.88
CA GLY A 484 -11.13 -16.14 64.28
C GLY A 484 -11.16 -17.64 64.60
N GLY A 485 -10.25 -18.45 64.07
CA GLY A 485 -9.88 -19.74 64.66
C GLY A 485 -10.78 -20.96 64.39
N ASP A 486 -11.85 -20.84 63.59
CA ASP A 486 -12.64 -22.00 63.14
C ASP A 486 -12.85 -22.00 61.62
N LEU A 487 -12.98 -23.21 61.04
CA LEU A 487 -13.05 -23.50 59.61
C LEU A 487 -13.97 -22.54 58.81
N LEU A 488 -13.42 -22.03 57.70
CA LEU A 488 -14.03 -21.14 56.72
C LEU A 488 -15.46 -21.56 56.34
N LYS A 489 -16.44 -20.66 56.50
CA LYS A 489 -17.81 -20.80 55.93
C LYS A 489 -17.88 -20.45 54.43
N LYS A 490 -16.79 -19.97 53.84
CA LYS A 490 -16.71 -19.51 52.44
C LYS A 490 -15.40 -19.98 51.83
N GLU A 491 -15.45 -20.48 50.60
CA GLU A 491 -14.27 -21.00 49.90
C GLU A 491 -13.23 -19.89 49.71
N ASP A 492 -11.97 -20.16 50.05
CA ASP A 492 -10.85 -19.20 49.93
C ASP A 492 -10.69 -18.81 48.45
N PRO A 493 -10.78 -17.50 48.08
CA PRO A 493 -10.67 -17.08 46.69
C PRO A 493 -9.28 -17.35 46.13
N PHE A 494 -9.18 -17.54 44.82
CA PHE A 494 -7.90 -17.63 44.12
C PHE A 494 -7.17 -16.29 44.17
N ASP A 495 -5.84 -16.36 44.23
CA ASP A 495 -4.97 -15.22 44.00
C ASP A 495 -4.86 -14.94 42.50
N GLU A 496 -5.00 -13.68 42.11
CA GLU A 496 -5.04 -13.25 40.73
C GLU A 496 -3.80 -12.42 40.41
N PHE A 497 -2.99 -12.92 39.48
CA PHE A 497 -1.81 -12.24 38.95
C PHE A 497 -2.13 -11.72 37.56
N TYR A 498 -2.01 -10.41 37.36
CA TYR A 498 -2.28 -9.76 36.08
C TYR A 498 -0.97 -9.41 35.38
N LEU A 499 -0.73 -10.06 34.24
CA LEU A 499 0.42 -9.82 33.37
C LEU A 499 0.07 -8.85 32.25
N ASP A 500 1.05 -8.04 31.87
CA ASP A 500 0.92 -7.11 30.77
C ASP A 500 0.87 -7.86 29.44
N GLY A 501 -0.18 -7.60 28.66
CA GLY A 501 -0.38 -8.18 27.34
C GLY A 501 -0.22 -7.10 26.28
N LEU A 502 -1.36 -6.51 25.88
CA LEU A 502 -1.42 -5.46 24.89
C LEU A 502 -1.99 -4.17 25.50
N PRO A 503 -1.27 -3.04 25.43
CA PRO A 503 -1.74 -1.78 25.99
C PRO A 503 -2.88 -1.18 25.15
N ILE A 504 -3.54 -0.18 25.75
CA ILE A 504 -4.45 0.73 25.04
C ILE A 504 -3.60 1.59 24.10
N ASP A 505 -3.99 1.67 22.83
CA ASP A 505 -3.34 2.51 21.82
C ASP A 505 -4.39 3.30 21.00
N LYS A 506 -3.94 4.10 20.02
CA LYS A 506 -4.84 4.93 19.20
C LYS A 506 -5.88 4.11 18.41
N HIS A 507 -5.63 2.82 18.19
CA HIS A 507 -6.49 1.90 17.46
C HIS A 507 -7.21 0.90 18.40
N ARG A 508 -6.73 0.74 19.64
CA ARG A 508 -7.26 -0.20 20.63
C ARG A 508 -7.80 0.54 21.87
N ARG A 509 -9.13 0.63 21.98
CA ARG A 509 -9.83 1.29 23.11
C ARG A 509 -9.72 0.56 24.46
N ILE A 510 -9.35 -0.73 24.45
CA ILE A 510 -9.30 -1.58 25.64
C ILE A 510 -8.02 -2.43 25.59
N GLY A 511 -7.18 -2.38 26.62
CA GLY A 511 -6.00 -3.23 26.71
C GLY A 511 -6.37 -4.67 27.02
N ILE A 512 -5.54 -5.62 26.56
CA ILE A 512 -5.70 -7.05 26.84
C ILE A 512 -4.69 -7.43 27.91
N ARG A 513 -5.17 -7.93 29.05
CA ARG A 513 -4.33 -8.46 30.14
C ARG A 513 -4.43 -9.97 30.22
N VAL A 514 -3.39 -10.63 30.75
CA VAL A 514 -3.46 -12.06 31.07
C VAL A 514 -3.65 -12.21 32.57
N ARG A 515 -4.74 -12.84 33.00
CA ARG A 515 -5.08 -13.09 34.39
C ARG A 515 -4.75 -14.55 34.72
N CYS A 516 -3.79 -14.75 35.59
CA CYS A 516 -3.39 -16.06 36.10
C CYS A 516 -3.95 -16.28 37.50
N GLN A 517 -4.69 -17.37 37.70
CA GLN A 517 -5.30 -17.72 38.97
C GLN A 517 -4.48 -18.82 39.66
N ILE A 518 -4.00 -18.49 40.85
CA ILE A 518 -3.16 -19.34 41.69
C ILE A 518 -3.91 -19.62 43.00
N LYS A 519 -3.88 -20.85 43.47
CA LYS A 519 -4.42 -21.22 44.80
C LYS A 519 -3.26 -21.42 45.76
N SER A 520 -2.83 -20.35 46.42
CA SER A 520 -1.72 -20.35 47.38
C SER A 520 -2.21 -20.31 48.82
N ASP A 521 -1.43 -20.87 49.74
CA ASP A 521 -1.64 -20.69 51.18
C ASP A 521 -1.10 -19.33 51.67
N GLU A 522 -0.33 -18.63 50.83
CA GLU A 522 0.26 -17.31 51.07
C GLU A 522 -0.46 -16.24 50.23
N THR A 523 -0.56 -15.02 50.74
CA THR A 523 -1.03 -13.87 49.93
C THR A 523 0.10 -12.97 49.50
N TYR A 524 -0.16 -12.17 48.44
CA TYR A 524 0.83 -11.30 47.81
C TYR A 524 0.26 -9.91 47.55
N PHE A 525 1.12 -8.89 47.58
CA PHE A 525 0.74 -7.55 47.16
C PHE A 525 1.91 -6.83 46.50
N MET A 526 1.60 -5.85 45.63
CA MET A 526 2.59 -4.99 44.99
C MET A 526 2.61 -3.62 45.65
N ASP A 527 3.80 -3.04 45.81
CA ASP A 527 3.94 -1.67 46.29
C ASP A 527 3.78 -0.63 45.15
N GLY A 528 3.83 0.66 45.49
CA GLY A 528 3.71 1.74 44.50
C GLY A 528 4.89 1.84 43.51
N LYS A 529 6.01 1.16 43.77
CA LYS A 529 7.17 1.09 42.87
C LYS A 529 7.05 -0.08 41.89
N GLY A 530 6.21 -1.07 42.20
CA GLY A 530 5.99 -2.28 41.44
C GLY A 530 6.78 -3.48 41.95
N ASP A 531 7.34 -3.40 43.16
CA ASP A 531 8.00 -4.51 43.84
C ASP A 531 6.95 -5.44 44.48
N LEU A 532 7.19 -6.75 44.44
CA LEU A 532 6.28 -7.77 44.97
C LEU A 532 6.67 -8.17 46.40
N TYR A 533 5.69 -8.26 47.30
CA TYR A 533 5.84 -8.61 48.71
C TYR A 533 4.86 -9.71 49.13
N LYS A 534 5.20 -10.43 50.21
CA LYS A 534 4.29 -11.37 50.89
C LYS A 534 3.36 -10.64 51.86
N GLY A 535 2.08 -11.02 51.84
CA GLY A 535 1.03 -10.62 52.76
C GLY A 535 0.85 -11.64 53.90
N ALA A 536 -0.24 -12.37 53.96
CA ALA A 536 -0.50 -13.39 54.95
C ALA A 536 0.22 -14.72 54.59
N PRO A 537 0.58 -15.57 55.57
CA PRO A 537 0.41 -15.37 57.01
C PRO A 537 1.48 -14.47 57.65
N ASN A 538 2.62 -14.26 56.98
CA ASN A 538 3.77 -13.50 57.49
C ASN A 538 4.00 -12.22 56.65
N PRO A 539 3.33 -11.10 56.99
CA PRO A 539 3.35 -9.90 56.16
C PRO A 539 4.69 -9.19 56.20
N GLN A 540 5.21 -8.90 55.01
CA GLN A 540 6.37 -8.04 54.83
C GLN A 540 5.93 -6.57 54.83
N ASN A 541 6.75 -5.72 55.46
CA ASN A 541 6.58 -4.29 55.46
C ASN A 541 7.44 -3.66 54.34
N PRO A 542 6.84 -3.00 53.33
CA PRO A 542 7.60 -2.41 52.22
C PRO A 542 8.65 -1.37 52.62
N ASN A 543 8.52 -0.76 53.81
CA ASN A 543 9.47 0.23 54.31
C ASN A 543 10.67 -0.38 55.05
N LYS A 544 10.61 -1.66 55.42
CA LYS A 544 11.63 -2.31 56.27
C LYS A 544 12.21 -3.59 55.66
N ASP A 545 11.38 -4.34 54.94
CA ASP A 545 11.73 -5.65 54.42
C ASP A 545 12.14 -5.57 52.95
N MET A 546 13.00 -6.50 52.52
CA MET A 546 13.31 -6.66 51.10
C MET A 546 12.14 -7.36 50.38
N PRO A 547 11.75 -6.87 49.18
CA PRO A 547 10.72 -7.52 48.38
C PRO A 547 11.14 -8.93 47.95
N ILE A 548 10.17 -9.81 47.75
CA ILE A 548 10.41 -11.15 47.18
C ILE A 548 10.77 -11.10 45.70
N LEU A 549 10.35 -10.05 45.00
CA LEU A 549 10.74 -9.79 43.62
C LEU A 549 10.81 -8.28 43.39
N ARG A 550 11.97 -7.81 42.96
CA ARG A 550 12.21 -6.39 42.63
C ARG A 550 11.82 -6.11 41.19
N LYS A 551 11.29 -4.91 40.95
CA LYS A 551 11.21 -4.31 39.63
C LYS A 551 12.64 -4.02 39.18
N GLY A 552 13.15 -4.85 38.28
CA GLY A 552 14.52 -4.74 37.74
C GLY A 552 14.68 -3.54 36.81
N THR A 553 15.31 -3.76 35.64
CA THR A 553 15.50 -2.75 34.58
C THR A 553 14.21 -2.44 33.81
N GLY A 554 13.12 -2.13 34.51
CA GLY A 554 11.88 -1.59 33.92
C GLY A 554 10.58 -2.27 34.37
N ALA A 555 10.61 -3.57 34.69
CA ALA A 555 9.42 -4.35 35.05
C ALA A 555 9.72 -5.51 36.00
N THR A 556 8.66 -6.00 36.67
CA THR A 556 8.70 -7.15 37.58
C THR A 556 8.30 -8.40 36.79
N LYS A 557 9.27 -9.22 36.40
CA LYS A 557 9.04 -10.34 35.48
C LYS A 557 8.70 -11.63 36.21
N VAL A 558 7.61 -12.28 35.80
CA VAL A 558 7.18 -13.56 36.35
C VAL A 558 6.95 -14.61 35.27
N ARG A 559 7.12 -15.87 35.64
CA ARG A 559 6.77 -17.04 34.86
C ARG A 559 5.79 -17.89 35.66
N ILE A 560 4.64 -18.17 35.04
CA ILE A 560 3.58 -18.95 35.65
C ILE A 560 3.39 -20.22 34.83
N SER A 561 3.54 -21.38 35.47
CA SER A 561 3.58 -22.66 34.78
C SER A 561 2.38 -23.53 35.11
N ALA A 562 2.08 -24.44 34.17
CA ALA A 562 1.00 -25.43 34.24
C ALA A 562 -0.40 -24.80 34.41
N GLY A 563 -0.61 -23.60 33.88
CA GLY A 563 -1.93 -22.98 33.88
C GLY A 563 -2.75 -23.38 32.66
N ARG A 564 -4.02 -23.73 32.84
CA ARG A 564 -4.97 -24.05 31.78
C ARG A 564 -5.69 -22.79 31.30
N ILE A 565 -5.68 -22.53 30.00
CA ILE A 565 -6.42 -21.41 29.43
C ILE A 565 -7.90 -21.77 29.27
N GLU A 566 -8.78 -20.97 29.86
CA GLU A 566 -10.24 -21.16 29.76
C GLU A 566 -10.95 -20.13 28.86
N SER A 567 -10.28 -19.02 28.53
CA SER A 567 -10.84 -17.98 27.69
C SER A 567 -11.14 -18.46 26.27
N GLY A 568 -12.36 -18.22 25.78
CA GLY A 568 -12.73 -18.45 24.37
C GLY A 568 -12.20 -17.36 23.43
N ALA A 569 -12.16 -17.60 22.12
CA ALA A 569 -11.61 -16.67 21.11
C ALA A 569 -12.22 -15.25 21.08
N SER A 570 -13.38 -15.03 21.70
CA SER A 570 -14.04 -13.71 21.77
C SER A 570 -13.68 -12.88 23.01
N GLU A 571 -12.95 -13.44 23.98
CA GLU A 571 -12.52 -12.72 25.18
C GLU A 571 -11.33 -11.80 24.88
N ARG A 572 -11.62 -10.51 24.66
CA ARG A 572 -10.64 -9.49 24.24
C ARG A 572 -10.27 -8.47 25.32
N ARG A 573 -10.51 -8.80 26.60
CA ARG A 573 -10.21 -7.90 27.74
C ARG A 573 -9.25 -8.52 28.74
N SER A 574 -9.53 -9.76 29.12
CA SER A 574 -8.72 -10.53 30.04
C SER A 574 -8.67 -11.98 29.57
N ILE A 575 -7.47 -12.51 29.39
CA ILE A 575 -7.24 -13.93 29.07
C ILE A 575 -7.03 -14.66 30.38
N ASN A 576 -7.94 -15.56 30.73
CA ASN A 576 -7.97 -16.25 32.00
C ASN A 576 -7.23 -17.59 31.92
N ILE A 577 -6.28 -17.74 32.83
CA ILE A 577 -5.48 -18.93 33.03
C ILE A 577 -5.76 -19.46 34.43
N TYR A 578 -6.30 -20.68 34.51
CA TYR A 578 -6.71 -21.35 35.73
C TYR A 578 -5.74 -22.47 36.12
N ASP A 579 -5.85 -22.97 37.35
CA ASP A 579 -5.04 -24.07 37.88
C ASP A 579 -3.53 -23.84 37.73
N CYS A 580 -3.06 -22.61 37.90
CA CYS A 580 -1.64 -22.30 37.82
C CYS A 580 -0.90 -22.96 39.00
N ARG A 581 0.13 -23.78 38.74
CA ARG A 581 0.75 -24.64 39.76
C ARG A 581 2.15 -24.23 40.20
N LYS A 582 2.75 -23.25 39.53
CA LYS A 582 4.09 -22.75 39.87
C LYS A 582 4.21 -21.29 39.47
N LEU A 583 4.82 -20.50 40.36
CA LEU A 583 5.13 -19.09 40.16
C LEU A 583 6.63 -18.88 40.38
N GLU A 584 7.30 -18.34 39.37
CA GLU A 584 8.72 -18.00 39.39
C GLU A 584 8.90 -16.51 39.09
N GLY A 585 9.86 -15.88 39.77
CA GLY A 585 10.24 -14.48 39.56
C GLY A 585 11.63 -14.39 38.93
N PHE A 586 11.83 -13.46 37.99
CA PHE A 586 13.13 -13.26 37.36
C PHE A 586 13.94 -12.19 38.11
N GLU A 587 15.06 -12.59 38.72
CA GLU A 587 15.94 -11.68 39.45
C GLU A 587 17.41 -12.02 39.19
N ALA A 588 18.23 -11.00 38.92
CA ALA A 588 19.68 -11.15 38.71
C ALA A 588 20.10 -12.14 37.59
N GLY A 589 19.27 -12.31 36.56
CA GLY A 589 19.56 -13.18 35.42
C GLY A 589 19.04 -14.61 35.56
N GLU A 590 18.42 -14.96 36.70
CA GLU A 590 17.93 -16.29 36.99
C GLU A 590 16.44 -16.28 37.36
N TRP A 591 15.76 -17.41 37.10
CA TRP A 591 14.38 -17.65 37.53
C TRP A 591 14.40 -18.28 38.92
N LYS A 592 13.78 -17.61 39.89
CA LYS A 592 13.65 -18.06 41.28
C LYS A 592 12.23 -18.50 41.56
N GLU A 593 12.06 -19.67 42.17
CA GLU A 593 10.76 -20.15 42.60
C GLU A 593 10.23 -19.28 43.75
N LEU A 594 9.05 -18.68 43.54
CA LEU A 594 8.35 -17.90 44.56
C LEU A 594 7.27 -18.74 45.25
N TRP A 595 6.62 -19.63 44.49
CA TRP A 595 5.60 -20.54 44.98
C TRP A 595 5.44 -21.76 44.07
N LYS A 596 5.06 -22.90 44.66
CA LYS A 596 4.77 -24.15 43.95
C LYS A 596 3.66 -24.93 44.65
N ALA A 597 2.70 -25.43 43.87
CA ALA A 597 1.60 -26.24 44.38
C ALA A 597 2.08 -27.60 44.93
N PRO A 598 1.45 -28.13 45.99
CA PRO A 598 1.74 -29.47 46.49
C PRO A 598 1.59 -30.53 45.38
N GLY A 599 2.66 -31.29 45.12
CA GLY A 599 2.65 -32.36 44.12
C GLY A 599 2.88 -31.93 42.66
N ALA A 600 3.17 -30.65 42.38
CA ALA A 600 3.68 -30.23 41.08
C ALA A 600 5.11 -30.78 40.88
N LYS A 601 5.40 -31.35 39.69
CA LYS A 601 6.77 -31.76 39.34
C LYS A 601 7.54 -30.61 38.75
#